data_AF-A0AAV0XS34-F1
#
_entry.id   AF-A0AAV0XS34-F1
#
_cell.length_a   1.000
_cell.length_b   1.000
_cell.length_c   1.000
_cell.angle_alpha   90.00
_cell.angle_beta   90.00
_cell.angle_gamma   90.00
#
_symmetry.space_group_name_H-M   'P 1'
#
loop_
_entity.id
_entity.type
_entity.pdbx_description
1 polymer ?
#
loop_
_entity_poly.entity_id
_entity_poly.type
_entity_poly.pdbx_seq_one_letter_code
_entity_poly.pdbx_strand_id
1 'polypeptide(L)'
;MDNEEIELPGLMYYLAHHLVQNVNSLTTKLSVVFDASSKTESGFRLNDVLQKGPSIQEELIHILARFRKHNFVVTADIKKMYRQIQVCKKHRDYQRMLWRENVNDPIKIYRLNTVT
;
A
#
# COMPACT_ATOMS: atom_id res chain seq x y z
N MET A 1 3.09 -10.34 -27.39
CA MET A 1 2.47 -11.63 -27.73
C MET A 1 2.38 -12.43 -26.45
N ASP A 2 1.16 -12.37 -25.91
CA ASP A 2 0.43 -13.47 -25.28
C ASP A 2 1.08 -14.15 -24.09
N ASN A 3 0.59 -13.73 -22.92
CA ASN A 3 0.01 -14.68 -21.97
C ASN A 3 -1.18 -13.98 -21.31
N GLU A 4 -2.33 -14.04 -21.98
CA GLU A 4 -3.63 -13.99 -21.30
C GLU A 4 -3.74 -15.26 -20.45
N GLU A 5 -3.13 -15.25 -19.26
CA GLU A 5 -3.56 -16.17 -18.21
C GLU A 5 -4.93 -15.69 -17.73
N ILE A 6 -5.98 -16.32 -18.27
CA ILE A 6 -7.32 -16.25 -17.72
C ILE A 6 -7.29 -17.06 -16.41
N GLU A 7 -6.94 -16.40 -15.31
CA GLU A 7 -7.07 -16.94 -13.95
C GLU A 7 -8.55 -17.16 -13.62
N LEU A 8 -8.95 -18.40 -13.33
CA LEU A 8 -10.23 -18.74 -12.68
C LEU A 8 -10.35 -18.00 -11.33
N PRO A 9 -11.56 -17.64 -10.86
CA PRO A 9 -11.75 -16.57 -9.87
C PRO A 9 -11.29 -16.99 -8.47
N GLY A 10 -10.01 -16.76 -8.17
CA GLY A 10 -9.52 -16.65 -6.81
C GLY A 10 -10.15 -15.45 -6.10
N LEU A 11 -10.17 -15.47 -4.77
CA LEU A 11 -10.62 -14.32 -3.98
C LEU A 11 -9.80 -13.09 -4.37
N MET A 12 -10.49 -12.01 -4.74
CA MET A 12 -9.87 -10.77 -5.19
C MET A 12 -10.50 -9.57 -4.50
N TYR A 13 -9.73 -8.49 -4.41
CA TYR A 13 -10.20 -7.22 -3.84
C TYR A 13 -9.63 -6.05 -4.64
N TYR A 14 -10.50 -5.09 -4.97
CA TYR A 14 -10.13 -3.85 -5.66
C TYR A 14 -9.99 -2.72 -4.64
N LEU A 15 -8.78 -2.20 -4.52
CA LEU A 15 -8.50 -1.02 -3.71
C LEU A 15 -9.04 0.21 -4.42
N ALA A 16 -9.97 0.89 -3.75
CA ALA A 16 -10.31 2.26 -4.13
C ALA A 16 -9.05 3.11 -3.96
N HIS A 17 -8.81 4.04 -4.87
CA HIS A 17 -7.66 4.92 -4.77
C HIS A 17 -8.05 6.34 -5.16
N HIS A 18 -7.42 7.30 -4.51
CA HIS A 18 -7.62 8.72 -4.80
C HIS A 18 -6.30 9.48 -4.63
N LEU A 19 -6.25 10.65 -5.22
CA LEU A 19 -5.09 11.53 -5.17
C LEU A 19 -5.25 12.53 -4.02
N VAL A 20 -4.23 12.62 -3.19
CA VAL A 20 -4.09 13.66 -2.17
C VAL A 20 -2.98 14.60 -2.61
N GLN A 21 -3.34 15.87 -2.83
CA GLN A 21 -2.39 16.91 -3.21
C GLN A 21 -2.01 17.72 -1.97
N ASN A 22 -0.71 17.80 -1.69
CA ASN A 22 -0.16 18.73 -0.72
C ASN A 22 0.71 19.73 -1.45
N VAL A 23 0.14 20.90 -1.76
CA VAL A 23 0.83 21.97 -2.50
C VAL A 23 2.03 22.55 -1.76
N ASN A 24 2.07 22.42 -0.43
CA ASN A 24 3.15 22.89 0.43
C ASN A 24 4.28 21.86 0.60
N SER A 25 4.10 20.64 0.08
CA SER A 25 5.14 19.61 0.11
C SER A 25 6.26 19.96 -0.86
N LEU A 26 7.49 20.09 -0.34
CA LEU A 26 8.68 20.39 -1.14
C LEU A 26 9.11 19.22 -2.03
N THR A 27 8.84 17.97 -1.63
CA THR A 27 9.38 16.77 -2.28
C THR A 27 8.33 15.93 -3.00
N THR A 28 7.09 15.89 -2.49
CA THR A 28 6.02 15.04 -3.01
C THR A 28 4.70 15.79 -2.99
N LYS A 29 4.42 16.54 -4.06
CA LYS A 29 3.21 17.37 -4.17
C LYS A 29 1.92 16.55 -4.33
N LEU A 30 2.03 15.30 -4.78
CA LEU A 30 0.91 14.41 -5.07
C LEU A 30 1.20 13.01 -4.54
N SER A 31 0.26 12.45 -3.77
CA SER A 31 0.33 11.07 -3.26
C SER A 31 -0.93 10.30 -3.64
N VAL A 32 -0.78 9.04 -4.02
CA VAL A 32 -1.91 8.12 -4.23
C VAL A 32 -2.20 7.44 -2.89
N VAL A 33 -3.45 7.49 -2.45
CA VAL A 33 -3.92 6.79 -1.25
C VAL A 33 -4.78 5.62 -1.70
N PHE A 34 -4.49 4.43 -1.15
CA PHE A 34 -5.29 3.22 -1.36
C PHE A 34 -6.17 2.98 -0.14
N ASP A 35 -7.45 2.71 -0.38
CA ASP A 35 -8.46 2.46 0.64
C ASP A 35 -8.95 1.01 0.61
N ALA A 36 -8.65 0.30 1.70
CA ALA A 36 -8.99 -1.09 1.96
C ALA A 36 -10.24 -1.24 2.88
N SER A 37 -10.96 -0.15 3.14
CA SER A 37 -12.13 -0.10 4.04
C SER A 37 -13.49 -0.20 3.34
N SER A 38 -13.50 -0.35 2.01
CA SER A 38 -14.71 -0.55 1.23
C SER A 38 -15.24 -1.98 1.38
N LYS A 39 -16.57 -2.12 1.51
CA LYS A 39 -17.20 -3.45 1.54
C LYS A 39 -17.29 -4.02 0.12
N THR A 40 -17.00 -5.30 -0.02
CA THR A 40 -17.32 -6.07 -1.23
C THR A 40 -18.78 -6.55 -1.21
N GLU A 41 -19.22 -7.20 -2.30
CA GLU A 41 -20.53 -7.86 -2.38
C GLU A 41 -20.73 -8.91 -1.27
N SER A 42 -19.65 -9.53 -0.78
CA SER A 42 -19.68 -10.43 0.37
C SER A 42 -19.85 -9.73 1.72
N GLY A 43 -19.88 -8.39 1.76
CA GLY A 43 -20.08 -7.58 2.97
C GLY A 43 -18.83 -7.35 3.81
N PHE A 44 -17.69 -7.96 3.44
CA PHE A 44 -16.41 -7.82 4.13
C PHE A 44 -15.54 -6.72 3.52
N ARG A 45 -14.70 -6.11 4.35
CA ARG A 45 -13.60 -5.23 3.90
C ARG A 45 -12.31 -6.01 3.90
N LEU A 46 -11.33 -5.56 3.12
CA LEU A 46 -10.00 -6.17 3.17
C LEU A 46 -9.38 -6.05 4.58
N ASN A 47 -9.56 -4.90 5.25
CA ASN A 47 -9.08 -4.70 6.62
C ASN A 47 -9.73 -5.63 7.66
N ASP A 48 -10.93 -6.16 7.39
CA ASP A 48 -11.64 -7.06 8.32
C ASP A 48 -11.08 -8.49 8.24
N VAL A 49 -10.47 -8.87 7.11
CA VAL A 49 -9.96 -10.23 6.87
C VAL A 49 -8.44 -10.35 7.03
N LEU A 50 -7.71 -9.24 6.99
CA LEU A 50 -6.27 -9.23 7.20
C LEU A 50 -5.94 -9.48 8.68
N GLN A 51 -5.19 -10.56 8.94
CA GLN A 51 -4.70 -10.85 10.28
C GLN A 51 -3.66 -9.81 10.70
N LYS A 52 -3.90 -9.15 11.84
CA LYS A 52 -2.93 -8.25 12.45
C LYS A 52 -1.77 -9.09 13.02
N GLY A 53 -0.56 -8.80 12.55
CA GLY A 53 0.65 -9.34 13.14
C GLY A 53 0.93 -8.73 14.52
N PRO A 54 1.82 -9.33 15.31
CA PRO A 54 2.29 -8.73 16.55
C PRO A 54 2.97 -7.38 16.29
N SER A 55 2.88 -6.45 17.24
CA SER A 55 3.67 -5.21 17.17
C SER A 55 5.14 -5.54 17.44
N ILE A 56 5.99 -5.33 16.43
CA ILE A 56 7.45 -5.54 16.52
C ILE A 56 8.15 -4.23 16.92
N GLN A 57 7.49 -3.09 16.75
CA GLN A 57 8.08 -1.77 17.01
C GLN A 57 8.19 -1.52 18.51
N GLU A 58 9.37 -1.06 18.95
CA GLU A 58 9.55 -0.58 20.31
C GLU A 58 8.78 0.72 20.55
N GLU A 59 8.34 0.92 21.80
CA GLU A 59 7.72 2.17 22.21
C GLU A 59 8.61 3.37 21.94
N LEU A 60 8.02 4.41 21.33
CA LEU A 60 8.74 5.61 20.91
C LEU A 60 9.51 6.27 22.05
N ILE A 61 8.96 6.24 23.28
CA ILE A 61 9.61 6.81 24.46
C ILE A 61 10.95 6.13 24.78
N HIS A 62 11.04 4.80 24.59
CA HIS A 62 12.28 4.06 24.81
C HIS A 62 13.33 4.40 23.75
N ILE A 63 12.89 4.51 22.48
CA ILE A 63 13.76 4.93 21.37
C ILE A 63 14.33 6.33 21.66
N LEU A 64 13.48 7.29 22.03
CA LEU A 64 13.88 8.66 22.34
C LEU A 64 14.80 8.74 23.58
N ALA A 65 14.53 7.96 24.62
CA ALA A 65 15.35 7.93 25.82
C ALA A 65 16.78 7.42 25.53
N ARG A 66 16.93 6.38 24.69
CA ARG A 66 18.25 5.92 24.25
C ARG A 66 18.95 6.95 23.37
N PHE A 67 18.21 7.53 22.42
CA PHE A 67 18.74 8.55 21.51
C PHE A 67 19.36 9.73 22.25
N ARG A 68 18.74 10.19 23.35
CA ARG A 68 19.22 11.29 24.19
C ARG A 68 20.45 10.99 25.04
N LYS A 69 20.88 9.72 25.17
CA LYS A 69 22.09 9.35 25.94
C LYS A 69 23.39 9.57 25.18
N HIS A 70 23.34 9.85 23.88
CA HIS A 70 24.52 9.99 23.04
C HIS A 70 24.77 11.47 22.69
N ASN A 71 26.04 11.88 22.73
CA ASN A 71 26.45 13.25 22.37
C ASN A 71 26.29 13.56 20.87
N PHE A 72 26.32 12.51 20.04
CA PHE A 72 26.16 12.61 18.60
C PHE A 72 25.27 11.47 18.11
N VAL A 73 24.39 11.79 17.16
CA VAL A 73 23.39 10.88 16.62
C VAL A 73 23.14 11.19 15.16
N VAL A 74 22.82 10.16 14.37
CA VAL A 74 22.51 10.28 12.94
C VAL A 74 21.09 9.79 12.71
N THR A 75 20.33 10.54 11.92
CA THR A 75 19.00 10.16 11.46
C THR A 75 18.96 10.14 9.95
N ALA A 76 18.16 9.24 9.40
CA ALA A 76 17.90 9.16 7.97
C ALA A 76 16.46 8.68 7.76
N ASP A 77 15.84 9.17 6.69
CA ASP A 77 14.53 8.71 6.22
C ASP A 77 14.72 7.74 5.04
N ILE A 78 14.05 6.58 5.09
CA ILE A 78 14.05 5.63 3.99
C ILE A 78 12.87 5.92 3.08
N LYS A 79 13.16 6.61 1.97
CA LYS A 79 12.16 6.96 0.97
C LYS A 79 11.38 5.73 0.49
N LYS A 80 10.05 5.76 0.67
CA LYS A 80 9.13 4.70 0.23
C LYS A 80 9.49 3.31 0.77
N MET A 81 9.83 3.21 2.07
CA MET A 81 10.27 1.95 2.70
C MET A 81 9.36 0.74 2.42
N TYR A 82 8.04 0.91 2.47
CA TYR A 82 7.09 -0.19 2.25
C TYR A 82 7.19 -0.79 0.84
N ARG A 83 7.54 0.03 -0.17
CA ARG A 83 7.71 -0.44 -1.55
C ARG A 83 8.96 -1.30 -1.76
N GLN A 84 9.82 -1.43 -0.75
CA GLN A 84 10.94 -2.37 -0.76
C GLN A 84 10.51 -3.79 -0.38
N ILE A 85 9.28 -3.97 0.13
CA ILE A 85 8.76 -5.26 0.57
C ILE A 85 7.84 -5.82 -0.52
N GLN A 86 8.20 -6.99 -1.08
CA GLN A 86 7.39 -7.69 -2.06
C GLN A 86 6.23 -8.43 -1.41
N VAL A 87 5.03 -8.29 -1.98
CA VAL A 87 3.86 -9.06 -1.60
C VAL A 87 3.94 -10.42 -2.28
N CYS A 88 3.65 -11.48 -1.52
CA CYS A 88 3.60 -12.84 -2.02
C CYS A 88 2.65 -12.92 -3.23
N LYS A 89 3.06 -13.58 -4.32
CA LYS A 89 2.30 -13.60 -5.59
C LYS A 89 0.83 -13.96 -5.40
N LYS A 90 0.55 -14.98 -4.60
CA LYS A 90 -0.82 -15.46 -4.27
C LYS A 90 -1.71 -14.45 -3.52
N HIS A 91 -1.14 -13.36 -2.98
CA HIS A 91 -1.89 -12.33 -2.26
C HIS A 91 -2.05 -11.02 -3.06
N ARG A 92 -1.44 -10.92 -4.25
CA ARG A 92 -1.48 -9.69 -5.06
C ARG A 92 -2.88 -9.39 -5.60
N ASP A 93 -3.74 -10.41 -5.69
CA ASP A 93 -5.14 -10.24 -6.08
C ASP A 93 -6.00 -9.49 -5.05
N TYR A 94 -5.52 -9.37 -3.81
CA TYR A 94 -6.15 -8.51 -2.81
C TYR A 94 -5.72 -7.03 -2.94
N GLN A 95 -4.78 -6.73 -3.84
CA GLN A 95 -4.25 -5.39 -4.08
C GLN A 95 -4.45 -4.97 -5.54
N ARG A 96 -5.60 -5.31 -6.12
CA ARG A 96 -5.94 -4.88 -7.48
C ARG A 96 -6.34 -3.41 -7.46
N MET A 97 -5.99 -2.67 -8.51
CA MET A 97 -6.52 -1.34 -8.78
C MET A 97 -7.01 -1.23 -10.22
N LEU A 98 -8.02 -0.40 -10.41
CA LEU A 98 -8.53 -0.02 -11.73
C LEU A 98 -7.82 1.24 -12.18
N TRP A 99 -7.36 1.32 -13.43
CA TRP A 99 -6.73 2.53 -13.95
C TRP A 99 -7.01 2.72 -15.44
N ARG A 100 -7.20 3.97 -15.83
CA ARG A 100 -7.24 4.43 -17.22
C ARG A 100 -6.63 5.83 -17.28
N GLU A 101 -6.03 6.17 -18.40
CA GLU A 101 -5.39 7.48 -18.60
C GLU A 101 -6.42 8.53 -19.02
N ASN A 102 -7.26 8.18 -20.01
CA ASN A 102 -8.36 9.01 -20.45
C ASN A 102 -9.71 8.36 -20.15
N VAL A 103 -10.78 9.17 -20.09
CA VAL A 103 -12.14 8.71 -19.84
C VAL A 103 -12.63 7.73 -20.91
N ASN A 104 -12.14 7.89 -22.15
CA ASN A 104 -12.53 7.05 -23.29
C ASN A 104 -11.70 5.76 -23.40
N ASP A 105 -10.60 5.65 -22.65
CA ASP A 105 -9.77 4.45 -22.68
C ASP A 105 -10.43 3.32 -21.90
N PRO A 106 -10.24 2.05 -22.32
CA PRO A 106 -10.69 0.91 -21.55
C PRO A 106 -10.00 0.89 -20.17
N ILE A 107 -10.77 0.54 -19.13
CA ILE A 107 -10.24 0.37 -17.78
C ILE A 107 -9.30 -0.83 -17.77
N LYS A 108 -8.08 -0.61 -17.28
CA LYS A 108 -7.07 -1.66 -17.06
C LYS A 108 -7.07 -2.06 -15.60
N ILE A 109 -6.79 -3.33 -15.34
CA ILE A 109 -6.62 -3.87 -13.99
C ILE A 109 -5.12 -4.06 -13.75
N TYR A 110 -4.62 -3.45 -12.68
CA TYR A 110 -3.25 -3.61 -12.22
C TYR A 110 -3.23 -4.33 -10.88
N ARG A 111 -2.16 -5.10 -10.64
CA ARG A 111 -1.86 -5.71 -9.33
C ARG A 111 -0.66 -5.00 -8.72
N LEU A 112 -0.80 -4.51 -7.49
CA LEU A 112 0.33 -3.96 -6.76
C LEU A 112 1.24 -5.11 -6.29
N ASN A 113 2.53 -4.96 -6.53
CA ASN A 113 3.52 -6.01 -6.23
C ASN A 113 4.16 -5.87 -4.85
N THR A 114 4.00 -4.72 -4.21
CA THR A 114 4.71 -4.33 -3.00
C THR A 114 3.74 -3.78 -1.98
N VAL A 115 4.14 -3.75 -0.72
CA VAL A 115 3.36 -3.08 0.33
C VAL A 115 3.21 -1.59 -0.02
N THR A 116 1.99 -1.07 0.10
CA THR A 116 1.60 0.33 -0.16
C THR A 116 1.19 1.03 1.11
#